data_AF-A0A9W3B242-F1
#
_entry.id   AF-A0A9W3B242-F1
#
_cell.length_a   1.000
_cell.length_b   1.000
_cell.length_c   1.000
_cell.angle_alpha   90.00
_cell.angle_beta   90.00
_cell.angle_gamma   90.00
#
_symmetry.space_group_name_H-M   'P 1'
#
loop_
_entity.id
_entity.type
_entity.pdbx_description
1 polymer ?
#
loop_
_entity_poly.entity_id
_entity_poly.type
_entity_poly.pdbx_seq_one_letter_code
_entity_poly.pdbx_strand_id
1 'polypeptide(L)'
;MSSRRDATPVELCLNKVKERQQQLDELPLTDHYISTQQCLQELRNGSNTFLEVTQKVEEIKKSRNVESDIEARALYLSQRPLVFDSVYREDVPAQSKIHKDCVSAIRKSWSWIQTVNECLGIHIENAANYHQFYHDVCHLEEDMLSFLLWMDSSTARAQVKTQDPDVMLKHFRLIIKQLLDYQGQLDLLTERSRDIHPVHYRKELPEWPLKARALVQYQHKHVSLAKGDFVMILENSDAER
;
A
#
# COMPACT_ATOMS: atom_id res chain seq x y z
N MET A 1 -26.63 2.21 -80.87
CA MET A 1 -27.46 1.95 -79.68
C MET A 1 -26.56 1.33 -78.62
N SER A 2 -26.08 2.11 -77.66
CA SER A 2 -25.19 1.61 -76.60
C SER A 2 -26.04 1.16 -75.41
N SER A 3 -26.03 -0.15 -75.14
CA SER A 3 -26.78 -0.79 -74.07
C SER A 3 -26.26 -0.32 -72.71
N ARG A 4 -27.11 0.38 -71.94
CA ARG A 4 -26.85 0.66 -70.52
C ARG A 4 -26.87 -0.68 -69.79
N ARG A 5 -25.70 -1.17 -69.37
CA ARG A 5 -25.62 -2.26 -68.40
C ARG A 5 -25.96 -1.69 -67.03
N ASP A 6 -27.07 -2.12 -66.47
CA ASP A 6 -27.42 -1.84 -65.08
C ASP A 6 -26.37 -2.49 -64.17
N ALA A 7 -25.94 -1.77 -63.13
CA ALA A 7 -24.94 -2.24 -62.19
C ALA A 7 -25.44 -3.52 -61.50
N THR A 8 -24.57 -4.52 -61.42
CA THR A 8 -24.91 -5.79 -60.77
C THR A 8 -25.13 -5.58 -59.26
N PRO A 9 -25.94 -6.41 -58.59
CA PRO A 9 -26.17 -6.31 -57.15
C PRO A 9 -24.87 -6.34 -56.32
N VAL A 10 -23.84 -7.02 -56.83
CA VAL A 10 -22.50 -7.08 -56.23
C VAL A 10 -21.79 -5.73 -56.36
N GLU A 11 -21.85 -5.08 -57.51
CA GLU A 11 -21.27 -3.74 -57.70
C GLU A 11 -21.98 -2.68 -56.85
N LEU A 12 -23.31 -2.78 -56.69
CA LEU A 12 -24.08 -1.94 -55.77
C LEU A 12 -23.67 -2.15 -54.31
N CYS A 13 -23.42 -3.39 -53.90
CA CYS A 13 -22.93 -3.70 -52.55
C CYS A 13 -21.52 -3.15 -52.34
N LEU A 14 -20.63 -3.32 -53.33
CA LEU A 14 -19.25 -2.86 -53.27
C LEU A 14 -19.16 -1.33 -53.20
N ASN A 15 -20.04 -0.63 -53.92
CA ASN A 15 -20.15 0.83 -53.87
C ASN A 15 -20.69 1.30 -52.51
N LYS A 16 -21.67 0.62 -51.92
CA LYS A 16 -22.15 0.93 -50.55
C LYS A 16 -21.07 0.71 -49.49
N VAL A 17 -20.24 -0.32 -49.63
CA VAL A 17 -19.11 -0.56 -48.73
C VAL A 17 -18.07 0.54 -48.88
N LYS A 18 -17.76 0.97 -50.10
CA LYS A 18 -16.83 2.09 -50.36
C LYS A 18 -17.35 3.43 -49.83
N GLU A 19 -18.64 3.73 -49.99
CA GLU A 19 -19.27 4.92 -49.40
C GLU A 19 -19.19 4.90 -47.86
N ARG A 20 -19.46 3.76 -47.22
CA ARG A 20 -19.34 3.64 -45.77
C ARG A 20 -17.90 3.75 -45.27
N GLN A 21 -16.94 3.25 -46.06
CA GLN A 21 -15.52 3.41 -45.76
C GLN A 21 -15.10 4.89 -45.82
N GLN A 22 -15.52 5.62 -46.86
CA GLN A 22 -15.28 7.07 -46.95
C GLN A 22 -15.96 7.85 -45.82
N GLN A 23 -17.18 7.48 -45.43
CA GLN A 23 -17.87 8.09 -44.29
C GLN A 23 -17.14 7.84 -42.95
N LEU A 24 -16.45 6.71 -42.80
CA LEU A 24 -15.60 6.43 -41.64
C LEU A 24 -14.30 7.23 -41.67
N ASP A 25 -13.72 7.42 -42.87
CA ASP A 25 -12.48 8.18 -43.06
C ASP A 25 -12.69 9.70 -42.90
N GLU A 26 -13.91 10.21 -43.10
CA GLU A 26 -14.30 11.62 -42.91
C GLU A 26 -14.77 11.97 -41.49
N LEU A 27 -14.95 10.99 -40.59
CA LEU A 27 -15.25 11.26 -39.19
C LEU A 27 -14.00 11.84 -38.50
N PRO A 28 -14.12 12.95 -37.74
CA PRO A 28 -12.98 13.54 -37.05
C PRO A 28 -12.40 12.53 -36.04
N LEU A 29 -11.28 11.92 -36.40
CA LEU A 29 -10.63 10.83 -35.66
C LEU A 29 -9.95 11.25 -34.34
N THR A 30 -10.06 12.51 -33.92
CA THR A 30 -9.25 13.05 -32.84
C THR A 30 -9.82 12.85 -31.43
N ASP A 31 -11.14 12.89 -31.23
CA ASP A 31 -11.70 12.84 -29.85
C ASP A 31 -11.88 11.41 -29.32
N HIS A 32 -12.20 10.44 -30.18
CA HIS A 32 -12.47 9.07 -29.76
C HIS A 32 -11.20 8.23 -29.61
N TYR A 33 -10.18 8.43 -30.44
CA TYR A 33 -8.91 7.70 -30.32
C TYR A 33 -8.16 8.11 -29.04
N ILE A 34 -8.11 9.41 -28.75
CA ILE A 34 -7.43 9.90 -27.54
C ILE A 34 -8.17 9.43 -26.29
N SER A 35 -9.50 9.57 -26.25
CA SER A 35 -10.31 9.11 -25.12
C SER A 35 -10.24 7.59 -24.92
N THR A 36 -10.20 6.79 -25.99
CA THR A 36 -10.04 5.34 -25.88
C THR A 36 -8.63 4.93 -25.47
N GLN A 37 -7.59 5.63 -25.91
CA GLN A 37 -6.22 5.41 -25.42
C GLN A 37 -6.06 5.79 -23.95
N GLN A 38 -6.65 6.90 -23.50
CA GLN A 38 -6.67 7.29 -22.09
C GLN A 38 -7.39 6.24 -21.24
N CYS A 39 -8.57 5.79 -21.66
CA CYS A 39 -9.32 4.74 -20.96
C CYS A 39 -8.55 3.40 -20.91
N LEU A 40 -7.87 3.02 -22.00
CA LEU A 40 -7.01 1.83 -22.02
C LEU A 40 -5.79 1.98 -21.12
N GLN A 41 -5.23 3.18 -21.02
CA GLN A 41 -4.10 3.49 -20.14
C GLN A 41 -4.52 3.48 -18.67
N GLU A 42 -5.69 4.02 -18.34
CA GLU A 42 -6.33 3.93 -17.02
C GLU A 42 -6.62 2.47 -16.63
N LEU A 43 -7.18 1.67 -17.54
CA LEU A 43 -7.41 0.24 -17.33
C LEU A 43 -6.10 -0.53 -17.12
N ARG A 44 -5.03 -0.20 -17.87
CA ARG A 44 -3.70 -0.78 -17.71
C ARG A 44 -3.07 -0.40 -16.38
N ASN A 45 -3.17 0.85 -15.97
CA ASN A 45 -2.70 1.34 -14.68
C ASN A 45 -3.49 0.68 -13.53
N GLY A 46 -4.81 0.54 -13.69
CA GLY A 46 -5.69 -0.23 -12.81
C GLY A 46 -5.31 -1.70 -12.70
N SER A 47 -4.90 -2.33 -13.81
CA SER A 47 -4.44 -3.72 -13.82
C SER A 47 -3.09 -3.90 -13.11
N ASN A 48 -2.16 -2.96 -13.30
CA ASN A 48 -0.86 -2.98 -12.63
C ASN A 48 -1.00 -2.76 -11.12
N THR A 49 -1.82 -1.79 -10.71
CA THR A 49 -2.13 -1.54 -9.29
C THR A 49 -2.85 -2.74 -8.67
N PHE A 50 -3.78 -3.37 -9.39
CA PHE A 50 -4.43 -4.59 -8.93
C PHE A 50 -3.42 -5.74 -8.72
N LEU A 51 -2.48 -5.92 -9.64
CA LEU A 51 -1.41 -6.93 -9.54
C LEU A 51 -0.51 -6.68 -8.32
N GLU A 52 -0.15 -5.42 -8.08
CA GLU A 52 0.66 -5.02 -6.93
C GLU A 52 -0.10 -5.25 -5.62
N VAL A 53 -1.40 -4.92 -5.57
CA VAL A 53 -2.27 -5.21 -4.42
C VAL A 53 -2.39 -6.72 -4.20
N THR A 54 -2.55 -7.54 -5.24
CA THR A 54 -2.63 -9.01 -5.09
C THR A 54 -1.33 -9.59 -4.56
N GLN A 55 -0.17 -9.10 -5.01
CA GLN A 55 1.13 -9.49 -4.47
C GLN A 55 1.27 -9.11 -2.99
N LYS A 56 0.93 -7.88 -2.61
CA LYS A 56 0.95 -7.44 -1.20
C LYS A 56 -0.02 -8.25 -0.33
N VAL A 57 -1.20 -8.61 -0.85
CA VAL A 57 -2.16 -9.47 -0.15
C VAL A 57 -1.61 -10.89 0.05
N GLU A 58 -0.91 -11.47 -0.93
CA GLU A 58 -0.23 -12.76 -0.76
C GLU A 58 0.91 -12.69 0.28
N GLU A 59 1.66 -11.59 0.33
CA GLU A 59 2.68 -11.38 1.36
C GLU A 59 2.05 -11.28 2.77
N ILE A 60 0.93 -10.58 2.91
CA ILE A 60 0.17 -10.51 4.17
C ILE A 60 -0.36 -11.90 4.55
N LYS A 61 -0.91 -12.66 3.61
CA LYS A 61 -1.35 -14.05 3.85
C LYS A 61 -0.19 -14.92 4.32
N LYS A 62 0.99 -14.77 3.72
CA LYS A 62 2.20 -15.49 4.15
C LYS A 62 2.58 -15.14 5.59
N SER A 63 2.49 -13.87 5.99
CA SER A 63 2.70 -13.46 7.39
C SER A 63 1.69 -14.10 8.35
N ARG A 64 0.41 -14.19 7.96
CA ARG A 64 -0.64 -14.81 8.76
C ARG A 64 -0.46 -16.34 8.89
N ASN A 65 0.09 -16.98 7.85
CA ASN A 65 0.44 -18.40 7.92
C ASN A 65 1.57 -18.66 8.93
N VAL A 66 2.52 -17.72 9.09
CA VAL A 66 3.57 -17.85 10.11
C VAL A 66 2.97 -17.86 11.52
N GLU A 67 1.97 -17.03 11.82
CA GLU A 67 1.29 -17.06 13.12
C GLU A 67 0.57 -18.40 13.37
N SER A 68 -0.18 -18.89 12.38
CA SER A 68 -0.84 -20.20 12.45
C SER A 68 0.15 -21.35 12.60
N ASP A 69 1.29 -21.31 11.91
CA ASP A 69 2.34 -22.33 11.99
C ASP A 69 3.02 -22.31 13.37
N ILE A 70 3.23 -21.12 13.94
CA ILE A 70 3.70 -20.95 15.32
C ILE A 70 2.69 -21.60 16.27
N GLU A 71 1.41 -21.26 16.19
CA GLU A 71 0.37 -21.84 17.07
C GLU A 71 0.29 -23.37 16.96
N ALA A 72 0.28 -23.91 15.74
CA ALA A 72 0.28 -25.35 15.50
C ALA A 72 1.52 -26.03 16.10
N ARG A 73 2.69 -25.39 16.01
CA ARG A 73 3.93 -25.91 16.57
C ARG A 73 3.99 -25.78 18.10
N ALA A 74 3.37 -24.75 18.67
CA ALA A 74 3.19 -24.60 20.11
C ALA A 74 2.34 -25.76 20.65
N LEU A 75 1.23 -26.05 19.96
CA LEU A 75 0.32 -27.16 20.28
C LEU A 75 1.03 -28.51 20.17
N TYR A 76 1.81 -28.72 19.10
CA TYR A 76 2.66 -29.90 18.93
C TYR A 76 3.66 -30.08 20.08
N LEU A 77 4.29 -28.99 20.54
CA LEU A 77 5.24 -29.03 21.66
C LEU A 77 4.55 -29.28 23.01
N SER A 78 3.34 -28.76 23.23
CA SER A 78 2.59 -28.96 24.48
C SER A 78 2.00 -30.36 24.62
N GLN A 79 1.69 -31.02 23.49
CA GLN A 79 1.05 -32.35 23.45
C GLN A 79 2.04 -33.53 23.51
N ARG A 80 3.33 -33.30 23.83
CA ARG A 80 4.37 -34.33 23.74
C ARG A 80 4.89 -34.82 25.10
N PRO A 81 4.23 -35.80 25.76
CA PRO A 81 4.81 -36.52 26.91
C PRO A 81 5.86 -37.58 26.50
N LEU A 82 5.61 -38.32 25.41
CA LEU A 82 6.24 -39.64 25.20
C LEU A 82 7.68 -39.65 24.67
N VAL A 83 8.14 -38.58 24.01
CA VAL A 83 9.52 -38.53 23.47
C VAL A 83 10.55 -38.19 24.53
N PHE A 84 10.09 -37.60 25.63
CA PHE A 84 10.93 -37.36 26.79
C PHE A 84 10.93 -38.56 27.73
N ASP A 85 9.85 -39.35 27.81
CA ASP A 85 9.79 -40.65 28.52
C ASP A 85 10.85 -41.67 28.08
N SER A 86 11.19 -41.72 26.79
CA SER A 86 12.28 -42.59 26.31
C SER A 86 13.69 -42.07 26.64
N VAL A 87 13.81 -40.76 26.93
CA VAL A 87 15.05 -40.06 27.35
C VAL A 87 15.18 -40.05 28.88
N TYR A 88 14.08 -40.26 29.62
CA TYR A 88 14.05 -40.39 31.09
C TYR A 88 14.49 -41.77 31.61
N ARG A 89 15.12 -42.62 30.79
CA ARG A 89 15.73 -43.86 31.30
C ARG A 89 16.81 -43.50 32.32
N GLU A 90 16.66 -44.01 33.55
CA GLU A 90 17.34 -43.53 34.76
C GLU A 90 18.87 -43.77 34.81
N ASP A 91 19.50 -44.34 33.78
CA ASP A 91 20.83 -44.96 33.94
C ASP A 91 22.03 -44.17 33.39
N VAL A 92 21.86 -42.95 32.82
CA VAL A 92 23.02 -42.18 32.32
C VAL A 92 22.94 -40.68 32.65
N PRO A 93 23.82 -40.15 33.55
CA PRO A 93 23.89 -38.72 33.89
C PRO A 93 24.04 -37.77 32.68
N ALA A 94 24.69 -38.24 31.62
CA ALA A 94 24.87 -37.50 30.37
C ALA A 94 23.56 -37.32 29.57
N GLN A 95 22.63 -38.29 29.60
CA GLN A 95 21.33 -38.18 28.91
C GLN A 95 20.43 -37.14 29.58
N SER A 96 20.43 -37.10 30.92
CA SER A 96 19.71 -36.07 31.70
C SER A 96 20.23 -34.66 31.38
N LYS A 97 21.54 -34.49 31.17
CA LYS A 97 22.14 -33.20 30.81
C LYS A 97 21.80 -32.77 29.38
N ILE A 98 21.97 -33.64 28.39
CA ILE A 98 21.63 -33.37 26.98
C ILE A 98 20.15 -33.00 26.85
N HIS A 99 19.28 -33.68 27.58
CA HIS A 99 17.85 -33.37 27.62
C HIS A 99 17.58 -31.96 28.17
N LYS A 100 18.14 -31.64 29.35
CA LYS A 100 17.99 -30.31 29.97
C LYS A 100 18.50 -29.20 29.06
N ASP A 101 19.64 -29.42 28.42
CA ASP A 101 20.24 -28.48 27.48
C ASP A 101 19.36 -28.30 26.23
N CYS A 102 18.82 -29.38 25.66
CA CYS A 102 17.92 -29.35 24.51
C CYS A 102 16.58 -28.66 24.84
N VAL A 103 15.94 -28.98 25.97
CA VAL A 103 14.70 -28.34 26.42
C VAL A 103 14.95 -26.85 26.71
N SER A 104 16.08 -26.51 27.34
CA SER A 104 16.48 -25.11 27.57
C SER A 104 16.67 -24.36 26.25
N ALA A 105 17.34 -24.97 25.27
CA ALA A 105 17.53 -24.40 23.95
C ALA A 105 16.19 -24.16 23.23
N ILE A 106 15.30 -25.15 23.21
CA ILE A 106 13.96 -25.02 22.62
C ILE A 106 13.17 -23.88 23.27
N ARG A 107 13.16 -23.79 24.61
CA ARG A 107 12.49 -22.70 25.33
C ARG A 107 13.04 -21.33 24.97
N LYS A 108 14.37 -21.20 24.89
CA LYS A 108 15.04 -19.95 24.48
C LYS A 108 14.68 -19.57 23.04
N SER A 109 14.78 -20.52 22.11
CA SER A 109 14.39 -20.30 20.71
C SER A 109 12.92 -19.93 20.58
N TRP A 110 12.04 -20.56 21.35
CA TRP A 110 10.61 -20.26 21.36
C TRP A 110 10.32 -18.83 21.84
N SER A 111 10.90 -18.44 22.98
CA SER A 111 10.78 -17.08 23.50
C SER A 111 11.30 -16.04 22.51
N TRP A 112 12.40 -16.35 21.81
CA TRP A 112 12.92 -15.47 20.76
C TRP A 112 11.96 -15.35 19.56
N ILE A 113 11.39 -16.46 19.07
CA ILE A 113 10.43 -16.44 17.96
C ILE A 113 9.20 -15.59 18.33
N GLN A 114 8.66 -15.75 19.53
CA GLN A 114 7.54 -14.94 19.99
C GLN A 114 7.89 -13.45 20.00
N THR A 115 9.07 -13.12 20.52
CA THR A 115 9.59 -11.74 20.56
C THR A 115 9.74 -11.14 19.15
N VAL A 116 10.25 -11.92 18.19
CA VAL A 116 10.36 -11.50 16.78
C VAL A 116 8.98 -11.33 16.14
N ASN A 117 8.01 -12.19 16.45
CA ASN A 117 6.64 -12.07 15.94
C ASN A 117 5.96 -10.78 16.43
N GLU A 118 6.15 -10.42 17.70
CA GLU A 118 5.67 -9.14 18.25
C GLU A 118 6.29 -7.93 17.52
N CYS A 119 7.59 -7.97 17.21
CA CYS A 119 8.24 -6.94 16.39
C CYS A 119 7.65 -6.86 14.99
N LEU A 120 7.38 -8.01 14.36
CA LEU A 120 6.83 -8.06 13.01
C LEU A 120 5.47 -7.37 12.97
N GLY A 121 4.60 -7.61 13.97
CA GLY A 121 3.32 -6.91 14.10
C GLY A 121 3.47 -5.39 14.14
N ILE A 122 4.39 -4.89 14.99
CA ILE A 122 4.71 -3.45 15.08
C ILE A 122 5.23 -2.91 13.74
N HIS A 123 6.06 -3.67 13.03
CA HIS A 123 6.60 -3.22 11.74
C HIS A 123 5.54 -3.16 10.64
N ILE A 124 4.59 -4.11 10.62
CA ILE A 124 3.45 -4.13 9.70
C ILE A 124 2.54 -2.94 9.96
N GLU A 125 2.18 -2.69 11.23
CA GLU A 125 1.36 -1.55 11.63
C GLU A 125 2.01 -0.23 11.22
N ASN A 126 3.29 -0.05 11.51
CA ASN A 126 4.05 1.15 11.12
C ASN A 126 4.10 1.36 9.61
N ALA A 127 4.23 0.29 8.82
CA ALA A 127 4.24 0.36 7.37
C ALA A 127 2.84 0.72 6.81
N ALA A 128 1.78 0.11 7.35
CA ALA A 128 0.41 0.43 6.97
C ALA A 128 0.08 1.90 7.27
N ASN A 129 0.42 2.37 8.47
CA ASN A 129 0.20 3.76 8.88
C ASN A 129 0.98 4.74 8.00
N TYR A 130 2.24 4.44 7.68
CA TYR A 130 3.06 5.26 6.78
C TYR A 130 2.44 5.37 5.38
N HIS A 131 2.11 4.25 4.76
CA HIS A 131 1.58 4.27 3.39
C HIS A 131 0.20 4.92 3.32
N GLN A 132 -0.67 4.64 4.30
CA GLN A 132 -1.97 5.30 4.38
C GLN A 132 -1.82 6.80 4.55
N PHE A 133 -0.93 7.26 5.43
CA PHE A 133 -0.72 8.68 5.67
C PHE A 133 -0.28 9.42 4.41
N TYR A 134 0.75 8.94 3.72
CA TYR A 134 1.21 9.63 2.50
C TYR A 134 0.20 9.54 1.36
N HIS A 135 -0.58 8.46 1.27
CA HIS A 135 -1.70 8.40 0.33
C HIS A 135 -2.76 9.47 0.64
N ASP A 136 -3.16 9.61 1.91
CA ASP A 136 -4.13 10.62 2.34
C ASP A 136 -3.63 12.04 2.07
N VAL A 137 -2.34 12.31 2.30
CA VAL A 137 -1.71 13.61 2.01
C VAL A 137 -1.77 13.92 0.52
N CYS A 138 -1.37 13.00 -0.35
CA CYS A 138 -1.40 13.21 -1.80
C CYS A 138 -2.84 13.46 -2.29
N HIS A 139 -3.81 12.66 -1.81
CA HIS A 139 -5.21 12.83 -2.20
C HIS A 139 -5.77 14.19 -1.78
N LEU A 140 -5.48 14.63 -0.55
CA LEU A 140 -5.92 15.93 -0.07
C LEU A 140 -5.29 17.08 -0.86
N GLU A 141 -4.01 16.96 -1.21
CA GLU A 141 -3.32 17.93 -2.06
C GLU A 141 -3.96 18.01 -3.45
N GLU A 142 -4.25 16.88 -4.09
CA GLU A 142 -4.94 16.82 -5.39
C GLU A 142 -6.34 17.45 -5.35
N ASP A 143 -7.10 17.19 -4.30
CA ASP A 143 -8.43 17.79 -4.08
C ASP A 143 -8.35 19.31 -3.92
N MET A 144 -7.40 19.78 -3.10
CA MET A 144 -7.18 21.21 -2.88
C MET A 144 -6.74 21.92 -4.16
N LEU A 145 -5.83 21.31 -4.94
CA LEU A 145 -5.39 21.84 -6.22
C LEU A 145 -6.53 21.90 -7.23
N SER A 146 -7.38 20.87 -7.28
CA SER A 146 -8.56 20.84 -8.15
C SER A 146 -9.57 21.92 -7.76
N PHE A 147 -9.75 22.15 -6.46
CA PHE A 147 -10.60 23.23 -5.96
C PHE A 147 -10.05 24.62 -6.31
N LEU A 148 -8.74 24.83 -6.16
CA LEU A 148 -8.08 26.07 -6.58
C LEU A 148 -8.24 26.32 -8.09
N LEU A 149 -8.05 25.29 -8.91
CA LEU A 149 -8.25 25.38 -10.36
C LEU A 149 -9.70 25.72 -10.72
N TRP A 150 -10.67 25.13 -10.01
CA TRP A 150 -12.08 25.46 -10.18
C TRP A 150 -12.37 26.91 -9.81
N MET A 151 -11.84 27.41 -8.70
CA MET A 151 -11.98 28.83 -8.30
C MET A 151 -11.36 29.78 -9.32
N ASP A 152 -10.29 29.34 -10.00
CA ASP A 152 -9.63 30.11 -11.05
C ASP A 152 -10.33 30.04 -12.41
N SER A 153 -11.33 29.17 -12.55
CA SER A 153 -12.09 29.04 -13.79
C SER A 153 -12.85 30.32 -14.15
N SER A 154 -13.04 30.54 -15.44
CA SER A 154 -13.82 31.67 -15.97
C SER A 154 -15.27 31.65 -15.48
N THR A 155 -15.82 30.48 -15.15
CA THR A 155 -17.16 30.32 -14.58
C THR A 155 -17.22 30.79 -13.13
N ALA A 156 -16.24 30.41 -12.30
CA ALA A 156 -16.20 30.83 -10.89
C ALA A 156 -15.85 32.32 -10.74
N ARG A 157 -14.99 32.85 -11.62
CA ARG A 157 -14.63 34.28 -11.64
C ARG A 157 -15.63 35.16 -12.39
N ALA A 158 -16.64 34.58 -13.04
CA ALA A 158 -17.64 35.35 -13.76
C ALA A 158 -18.37 36.31 -12.82
N GLN A 159 -18.58 37.54 -13.28
CA GLN A 159 -19.34 38.51 -12.51
C GLN A 159 -20.76 37.96 -12.27
N VAL A 160 -21.13 37.82 -10.99
CA VAL A 160 -22.43 37.27 -10.63
C VAL A 160 -23.52 38.27 -11.04
N LYS A 161 -24.41 37.84 -11.93
CA LYS A 161 -25.50 38.68 -12.48
C LYS A 161 -26.76 38.71 -11.62
N THR A 162 -26.73 38.13 -10.42
CA THR A 162 -27.90 38.08 -9.53
C THR A 162 -28.04 39.37 -8.73
N GLN A 163 -29.27 39.85 -8.58
CA GLN A 163 -29.60 40.93 -7.64
C GLN A 163 -30.07 40.37 -6.29
N ASP A 164 -30.24 39.05 -6.19
CA ASP A 164 -30.70 38.38 -4.97
C ASP A 164 -29.52 38.13 -4.01
N PRO A 165 -29.47 38.80 -2.85
CA PRO A 165 -28.40 38.63 -1.87
C PRO A 165 -28.36 37.22 -1.27
N ASP A 166 -29.48 36.51 -1.21
CA ASP A 166 -29.53 35.16 -0.63
C ASP A 166 -28.80 34.14 -1.49
N VAL A 167 -28.81 34.32 -2.81
CA VAL A 167 -28.07 33.47 -3.76
C VAL A 167 -26.56 33.64 -3.58
N MET A 168 -26.10 34.89 -3.41
CA MET A 168 -24.68 35.18 -3.12
C MET A 168 -24.22 34.59 -1.79
N LEU A 169 -25.03 34.78 -0.73
CA LEU A 169 -24.72 34.24 0.59
C LEU A 169 -24.64 32.71 0.58
N LYS A 170 -25.51 32.02 -0.16
CA LYS A 170 -25.44 30.56 -0.33
C LYS A 170 -24.13 30.13 -1.01
N HIS A 171 -23.69 30.86 -2.04
CA HIS A 171 -22.45 30.54 -2.73
C HIS A 171 -21.22 30.71 -1.83
N PHE A 172 -21.13 31.83 -1.09
CA PHE A 172 -20.03 32.03 -0.13
C PHE A 172 -20.03 30.99 0.98
N ARG A 173 -21.21 30.62 1.51
CA ARG A 173 -21.31 29.56 2.52
C ARG A 173 -20.80 28.21 2.01
N LEU A 174 -21.04 27.88 0.73
CA LEU A 174 -20.52 26.65 0.13
C LEU A 174 -18.99 26.65 0.07
N ILE A 175 -18.40 27.76 -0.41
CA ILE A 175 -16.94 27.92 -0.49
C ILE A 175 -16.32 27.86 0.91
N ILE A 176 -16.86 28.60 1.87
CA ILE A 176 -16.38 28.61 3.26
C ILE A 176 -16.46 27.21 3.87
N LYS A 177 -17.58 26.49 3.64
CA LYS A 177 -17.72 25.12 4.12
C LYS A 177 -16.62 24.23 3.57
N GLN A 178 -16.37 24.29 2.26
CA GLN A 178 -15.32 23.48 1.63
C GLN A 178 -13.93 23.80 2.20
N LEU A 179 -13.61 25.08 2.42
CA LEU A 179 -12.35 25.50 3.02
C LEU A 179 -12.19 25.01 4.47
N LEU A 180 -13.27 25.05 5.27
CA LEU A 180 -13.28 24.53 6.63
C LEU A 180 -13.13 23.00 6.65
N ASP A 181 -13.73 22.30 5.69
CA ASP A 181 -13.59 20.84 5.54
C ASP A 181 -12.13 20.46 5.22
N TYR A 182 -11.43 21.23 4.37
CA TYR A 182 -10.00 21.04 4.12
C TYR A 182 -9.13 21.35 5.34
N GLN A 183 -9.46 22.43 6.07
CA GLN A 183 -8.75 22.76 7.31
C GLN A 183 -8.83 21.60 8.31
N GLY A 184 -10.02 21.04 8.54
CA GLY A 184 -10.19 19.92 9.46
C GLY A 184 -9.40 18.67 9.06
N GLN A 185 -9.31 18.38 7.76
CA GLN A 185 -8.50 17.27 7.24
C GLN A 185 -6.99 17.53 7.41
N LEU A 186 -6.53 18.76 7.13
CA LEU A 186 -5.14 19.16 7.34
C LEU A 186 -4.73 19.09 8.81
N ASP A 187 -5.61 19.51 9.73
CA ASP A 187 -5.36 19.44 11.17
C ASP A 187 -5.17 17.98 11.60
N LEU A 188 -6.06 17.07 11.15
CA LEU A 188 -5.96 15.64 11.43
C LEU A 188 -4.67 15.02 10.87
N LEU A 189 -4.29 15.35 9.63
CA LEU A 189 -3.04 14.89 9.04
C LEU A 189 -1.82 15.45 9.79
N THR A 190 -1.87 16.72 10.20
CA THR A 190 -0.81 17.35 10.98
C THR A 190 -0.61 16.65 12.32
N GLU A 191 -1.70 16.29 13.01
CA GLU A 191 -1.62 15.50 14.24
C GLU A 191 -1.02 14.11 13.98
N ARG A 192 -1.55 13.38 12.99
CA ARG A 192 -1.08 12.03 12.62
C ARG A 192 0.40 12.02 12.22
N SER A 193 0.89 13.07 11.58
CA SER A 193 2.27 13.16 11.07
C SER A 193 3.34 12.94 12.15
N ARG A 194 3.03 13.27 13.41
CA ARG A 194 3.96 13.15 14.55
C ARG A 194 4.28 11.69 14.90
N ASP A 195 3.38 10.78 14.58
CA ASP A 195 3.48 9.36 14.92
C ASP A 195 3.91 8.50 13.72
N ILE A 196 4.14 9.12 12.55
CA ILE A 196 4.54 8.39 11.35
C ILE A 196 6.02 8.01 11.42
N HIS A 197 6.29 6.70 11.26
CA HIS A 197 7.63 6.15 11.25
C HIS A 197 8.20 6.07 9.83
N PRO A 198 9.43 6.56 9.57
CA PRO A 198 10.02 6.56 8.23
C PRO A 198 10.50 5.15 7.85
N VAL A 199 9.62 4.35 7.26
CA VAL A 199 9.92 2.96 6.85
C VAL A 199 10.91 2.86 5.69
N HIS A 200 10.99 3.88 4.82
CA HIS A 200 11.92 3.90 3.69
C HIS A 200 13.39 3.90 4.15
N TYR A 201 13.70 4.53 5.29
CA TYR A 201 15.05 4.52 5.87
C TYR A 201 15.54 3.13 6.35
N ARG A 202 14.66 2.12 6.37
CA ARG A 202 15.08 0.73 6.67
C ARG A 202 15.85 0.10 5.50
N LYS A 203 15.66 0.59 4.28
CA LYS A 203 16.40 0.16 3.08
C LYS A 203 17.46 1.19 2.69
N GLU A 204 17.07 2.46 2.70
CA GLU A 204 17.90 3.56 2.20
C GLU A 204 18.27 4.48 3.35
N LEU A 205 19.40 4.22 4.01
CA LEU A 205 19.85 5.08 5.09
C LEU A 205 20.44 6.40 4.55
N PRO A 206 20.15 7.54 5.19
CA PRO A 206 20.76 8.81 4.84
C PRO A 206 22.25 8.84 5.25
N GLU A 207 23.00 9.82 4.73
CA GLU A 207 24.43 9.99 5.01
C GLU A 207 24.76 10.32 6.48
N TRP A 208 23.75 10.64 7.30
CA TRP A 208 23.92 10.99 8.71
C TRP A 208 23.35 9.92 9.65
N PRO A 209 23.90 9.79 10.88
CA PRO A 209 23.40 8.84 11.87
C PRO A 209 21.93 9.09 12.23
N LEU A 210 21.14 8.01 12.28
CA LEU A 210 19.72 8.07 12.65
C LEU A 210 19.48 7.55 14.06
N LYS A 211 18.61 8.24 14.80
CA LYS A 211 18.14 7.77 16.11
C LYS A 211 17.03 6.73 15.90
N ALA A 212 17.22 5.54 16.46
CA ALA A 212 16.25 4.46 16.47
C ALA A 212 15.93 4.02 17.90
N ARG A 213 14.85 3.26 18.05
CA ARG A 213 14.39 2.72 19.33
C ARG A 213 14.40 1.20 19.25
N ALA A 214 15.03 0.55 20.22
CA ALA A 214 15.05 -0.89 20.33
C ALA A 214 13.63 -1.40 20.66
N LEU A 215 13.07 -2.24 19.79
CA LEU A 215 11.75 -2.84 20.01
C LEU A 215 11.81 -4.01 21.01
N VAL A 216 12.99 -4.61 21.18
CA VAL A 216 13.21 -5.82 21.96
C VAL A 216 14.46 -5.73 22.79
N GLN A 217 14.48 -6.51 23.86
CA GLN A 217 15.71 -6.78 24.58
C GLN A 217 16.57 -7.70 23.72
N TYR A 218 17.81 -7.28 23.45
CA TYR A 218 18.77 -8.06 22.67
C TYR A 218 20.07 -8.16 23.45
N GLN A 219 20.54 -9.39 23.67
CA GLN A 219 21.81 -9.65 24.34
C GLN A 219 22.65 -10.60 23.49
N HIS A 220 23.78 -10.10 23.00
CA HIS A 220 24.74 -10.91 22.26
C HIS A 220 26.17 -10.48 22.59
N LYS A 221 26.95 -11.41 23.18
CA LYS A 221 28.36 -11.21 23.56
C LYS A 221 28.56 -9.95 24.42
N HIS A 222 28.98 -8.85 23.80
CA HIS A 222 29.29 -7.58 24.46
C HIS A 222 28.21 -6.50 24.25
N VAL A 223 27.16 -6.80 23.50
CA VAL A 223 26.05 -5.87 23.23
C VAL A 223 24.83 -6.31 24.03
N SER A 224 24.31 -5.42 24.87
CA SER A 224 23.04 -5.58 25.57
C SER A 224 22.20 -4.34 25.34
N LEU A 225 21.05 -4.51 24.70
CA LEU A 225 20.04 -3.48 24.47
C LEU A 225 18.81 -3.84 25.28
N ALA A 226 18.26 -2.88 26.03
CA ALA A 226 16.96 -3.03 26.65
C ALA A 226 15.86 -2.59 25.68
N LYS A 227 14.66 -3.15 25.87
CA LYS A 227 13.47 -2.71 25.13
C LYS A 227 13.19 -1.24 25.46
N GLY A 228 13.06 -0.41 24.43
CA GLY A 228 12.85 1.03 24.54
C GLY A 228 14.11 1.88 24.49
N ASP A 229 15.30 1.28 24.51
CA ASP A 229 16.55 2.04 24.43
C ASP A 229 16.68 2.79 23.10
N PHE A 230 17.21 4.00 23.17
CA PHE A 230 17.56 4.77 21.99
C PHE A 230 18.97 4.42 21.52
N VAL A 231 19.08 4.04 20.26
CA VAL A 231 20.35 3.69 19.61
C VAL A 231 20.58 4.57 18.40
N MET A 232 21.84 4.74 18.02
CA MET A 232 22.21 5.43 16.78
C MET A 232 22.54 4.39 15.72
N ILE A 233 21.84 4.43 14.59
CA ILE A 233 22.15 3.63 13.41
C ILE A 233 23.27 4.36 12.66
N LEU A 234 24.41 3.68 12.50
CA LEU A 234 25.57 4.19 11.80
C LEU A 234 25.62 3.71 10.34
N GLU A 235 25.29 2.45 10.09
CA GLU A 235 25.33 1.84 8.76
C GLU A 235 24.23 0.77 8.60
N ASN A 236 23.90 0.45 7.35
CA ASN A 236 22.98 -0.64 6.96
C ASN A 236 23.64 -1.59 5.96
N SER A 237 24.83 -2.07 6.32
CA SER A 237 25.74 -2.75 5.38
C SER A 237 25.27 -4.15 4.98
N ASP A 238 24.16 -4.65 5.54
CA ASP A 238 23.57 -5.97 5.25
C ASP A 238 22.09 -5.85 4.80
N ALA A 239 21.72 -4.76 4.12
CA ALA A 239 20.34 -4.48 3.68
C ALA A 239 19.77 -5.48 2.63
N GLU A 240 20.63 -6.28 2.00
CA GLU A 240 20.25 -7.28 0.98
C GLU A 240 20.12 -8.72 1.52
N ARG A 241 20.31 -8.96 2.82
CA ARG A 241 20.04 -10.25 3.47
C ARG A 241 18.66 -10.31 4.09
#